data_AF-A0A942SEZ5-F1
#
_entry.id   AF-A0A942SEZ5-F1
#
_cell.length_a   1.000
_cell.length_b   1.000
_cell.length_c   1.000
_cell.angle_alpha   90.00
_cell.angle_beta   90.00
_cell.angle_gamma   90.00
#
_symmetry.space_group_name_H-M   'P 1'
#
loop_
_entity.id
_entity.type
_entity.pdbx_description
1 polymer ?
#
loop_
_entity_poly.entity_id
_entity_poly.type
_entity_poly.pdbx_seq_one_letter_code
_entity_poly.pdbx_strand_id
1 'polypeptide(L)'
;MSHTLQQEIVAYRYGIRDNFPQFAHQLLQVFLVGMTIGMMRTVVPALGESEFGVPKGSFLLLTTFVVAFGFVKGTLNFVAGRLSERVGRRKVLLWGWLTALPIPLMILYAPNWNWIVAATVLLGVNQGFTWSMTQTAKLDLTRPDQRGLVIGLNEFSGYVGLAVAGIATGYLATAFGPRHGLLYFGLAVIATALLLTLLWVKDTLSWARAEGAKHQAGRATGPKPRYPANIGEQPTTWEIFTLMSWRDKRMAALCQAGLVEKFVDALVWVFYPVFLYRHGLSLANIGWVVGVYGFMWGGSQFFTGKLSDHVGRQKPIVWGMWLCGAGVALMLLGEGVAWWSLAASISGFGMALLYPNLSAAVSDIAHPNWRGSAIGIYRFWRDLGYGIGALALGLVAHWSGAIEEGFWFVAGAMLVSGMVVWLWGEETHPRLNPA
;
A
#
# COMPACT_ATOMS: atom_id res chain seq x y z
N MET A 1 -14.03 -46.78 -23.11
CA MET A 1 -14.32 -45.44 -23.69
C MET A 1 -14.53 -44.44 -22.56
N SER A 2 -13.56 -44.20 -21.67
CA SER A 2 -12.39 -43.31 -21.85
C SER A 2 -12.75 -41.96 -22.46
N HIS A 3 -13.57 -41.17 -21.77
CA HIS A 3 -13.52 -39.71 -21.87
C HIS A 3 -12.23 -39.21 -21.22
N THR A 4 -11.11 -39.47 -21.88
CA THR A 4 -9.86 -38.78 -21.62
C THR A 4 -10.10 -37.33 -22.05
N LEU A 5 -10.46 -36.47 -21.09
CA LEU A 5 -10.34 -35.04 -21.22
C LEU A 5 -8.87 -34.75 -21.48
N GLN A 6 -8.53 -34.70 -22.75
CA GLN A 6 -7.35 -34.03 -23.27
C GLN A 6 -7.57 -32.54 -22.95
N GLN A 7 -7.30 -32.17 -21.69
CA GLN A 7 -7.02 -30.79 -21.35
C GLN A 7 -5.76 -30.45 -22.16
N GLU A 8 -5.96 -29.86 -23.33
CA GLU A 8 -4.95 -29.00 -23.93
C GLU A 8 -4.51 -28.06 -22.80
N ILE A 9 -3.36 -28.35 -22.21
CA ILE A 9 -2.66 -27.37 -21.40
C ILE A 9 -2.33 -26.28 -22.40
N VAL A 10 -3.21 -25.27 -22.51
CA VAL A 10 -2.93 -24.05 -23.24
C VAL A 10 -1.58 -23.59 -22.72
N ALA A 11 -0.56 -23.67 -23.57
CA ALA A 11 0.81 -23.39 -23.18
C ALA A 11 0.95 -21.87 -23.02
N TYR A 12 0.52 -21.37 -21.87
CA TYR A 12 0.67 -19.96 -21.52
C TYR A 12 2.16 -19.60 -21.53
N ARG A 13 2.49 -18.54 -22.26
CA ARG A 13 3.82 -17.94 -22.23
C ARG A 13 3.90 -16.99 -21.04
N TYR A 14 4.93 -17.16 -20.24
CA TYR A 14 5.19 -16.34 -19.06
C TYR A 14 6.35 -15.40 -19.34
N GLY A 15 6.18 -14.15 -18.96
CA GLY A 15 7.22 -13.14 -19.13
C GLY A 15 6.65 -11.76 -19.38
N ILE A 16 7.34 -10.74 -18.84
CA ILE A 16 7.01 -9.33 -19.11
C ILE A 16 7.01 -9.05 -20.62
N ARG A 17 8.01 -9.53 -21.37
CA ARG A 17 8.12 -9.30 -22.83
C ARG A 17 6.98 -9.98 -23.58
N ASP A 18 6.70 -11.24 -23.28
CA ASP A 18 5.66 -12.03 -23.94
C ASP A 18 4.24 -11.49 -23.68
N ASN A 19 4.03 -10.85 -22.53
CA ASN A 19 2.73 -10.30 -22.12
C ASN A 19 2.76 -8.78 -21.96
N PHE A 20 3.68 -8.09 -22.64
CA PHE A 20 3.94 -6.67 -22.43
C PHE A 20 2.69 -5.78 -22.52
N PRO A 21 1.76 -5.97 -23.49
CA PRO A 21 0.56 -5.17 -23.56
C PRO A 21 -0.27 -5.27 -22.28
N GLN A 22 -0.54 -6.49 -21.78
CA GLN A 22 -1.32 -6.67 -20.55
C GLN A 22 -0.56 -6.16 -19.33
N PHE A 23 0.75 -6.40 -19.28
CA PHE A 23 1.59 -5.91 -18.20
C PHE A 23 1.57 -4.37 -18.11
N ALA A 24 1.75 -3.68 -19.24
CA ALA A 24 1.70 -2.22 -19.31
C ALA A 24 0.31 -1.65 -18.96
N HIS A 25 -0.77 -2.29 -19.42
CA HIS A 25 -2.13 -1.90 -19.01
C HIS A 25 -2.33 -2.04 -17.50
N GLN A 26 -1.82 -3.10 -16.89
CA GLN A 26 -1.91 -3.29 -15.44
C GLN A 26 -1.04 -2.29 -14.66
N LEU A 27 0.04 -1.76 -15.25
CA LEU A 27 0.77 -0.63 -14.69
C LEU A 27 -0.06 0.66 -14.77
N LEU A 28 -0.65 0.95 -15.94
CA LEU A 28 -1.55 2.10 -16.07
C LEU A 28 -2.75 2.01 -15.10
N GLN A 29 -3.30 0.82 -14.90
CA GLN A 29 -4.37 0.61 -13.92
C GLN A 29 -3.90 0.94 -12.50
N VAL A 30 -2.77 0.41 -12.04
CA VAL A 30 -2.29 0.71 -10.67
C VAL A 30 -1.92 2.20 -10.50
N PHE A 31 -1.42 2.85 -11.56
CA PHE A 31 -1.22 4.31 -11.57
C PHE A 31 -2.54 5.06 -11.32
N LEU A 32 -3.62 4.68 -12.01
CA LEU A 32 -4.94 5.28 -11.82
C LEU A 32 -5.51 4.96 -10.43
N VAL A 33 -5.29 3.74 -9.91
CA VAL A 33 -5.65 3.39 -8.52
C VAL A 33 -4.94 4.30 -7.54
N GLY A 34 -3.65 4.53 -7.75
CA GLY A 34 -2.83 5.48 -7.00
C GLY A 34 -3.39 6.90 -7.07
N MET A 35 -3.81 7.35 -8.25
CA MET A 35 -4.44 8.66 -8.41
C MET A 35 -5.76 8.78 -7.63
N THR A 36 -6.59 7.74 -7.61
CA THR A 36 -7.87 7.73 -6.89
C THR A 36 -7.68 7.87 -5.37
N ILE A 37 -6.67 7.24 -4.78
CA ILE A 37 -6.36 7.48 -3.36
C ILE A 37 -5.67 8.84 -3.16
N GLY A 38 -4.78 9.23 -4.07
CA GLY A 38 -4.02 10.49 -3.99
C GLY A 38 -4.91 11.74 -3.99
N MET A 39 -6.05 11.71 -4.68
CA MET A 39 -7.00 12.84 -4.70
C MET A 39 -7.49 13.21 -3.29
N MET A 40 -7.54 12.26 -2.37
CA MET A 40 -8.00 12.48 -0.99
C MET A 40 -6.89 12.96 -0.05
N ARG A 41 -5.64 13.05 -0.50
CA ARG A 41 -4.49 13.26 0.39
C ARG A 41 -4.11 14.70 0.64
N THR A 42 -4.38 15.61 -0.30
CA THR A 42 -3.94 17.01 -0.17
C THR A 42 -5.07 17.92 0.28
N VAL A 43 -6.16 17.94 -0.50
CA VAL A 43 -7.23 18.94 -0.34
C VAL A 43 -8.15 18.64 0.85
N VAL A 44 -8.62 17.39 0.96
CA VAL A 44 -9.61 16.97 1.97
C VAL A 44 -9.16 17.22 3.41
N PRO A 45 -7.99 16.74 3.87
CA PRO A 45 -7.53 16.99 5.24
C PRO A 45 -7.22 18.47 5.50
N ALA A 46 -6.54 19.14 4.55
CA ALA A 46 -6.17 20.56 4.71
C ALA A 46 -7.39 21.47 4.88
N LEU A 47 -8.52 21.14 4.22
CA LEU A 47 -9.76 21.91 4.27
C LEU A 47 -10.86 21.24 5.11
N GLY A 48 -10.52 20.27 5.94
CA GLY A 48 -11.50 19.55 6.77
C GLY A 48 -12.33 20.49 7.65
N GLU A 49 -11.68 21.48 8.25
CA GLU A 49 -12.32 22.45 9.14
C GLU A 49 -13.17 23.49 8.38
N SER A 50 -12.71 23.98 7.23
CA SER A 50 -13.36 25.07 6.49
C SER A 50 -14.45 24.60 5.53
N GLU A 51 -14.29 23.44 4.89
CA GLU A 51 -15.16 22.98 3.79
C GLU A 51 -16.05 21.81 4.19
N PHE A 52 -15.58 20.94 5.10
CA PHE A 52 -16.24 19.66 5.39
C PHE A 52 -16.79 19.55 6.81
N GLY A 53 -16.76 20.65 7.57
CA GLY A 53 -17.43 20.74 8.87
C GLY A 53 -16.77 19.98 10.01
N VAL A 54 -15.46 19.75 9.93
CA VAL A 54 -14.69 19.27 11.09
C VAL A 54 -14.58 20.42 12.11
N PRO A 55 -15.00 20.24 13.38
CA PRO A 55 -14.82 21.28 14.38
C PRO A 55 -13.34 21.59 14.58
N LYS A 56 -13.00 22.89 14.72
CA LYS A 56 -11.63 23.35 14.92
C LYS A 56 -10.97 22.63 16.10
N GLY A 57 -9.75 22.13 15.88
CA GLY A 57 -9.00 21.39 16.92
C GLY A 57 -9.53 19.99 17.23
N SER A 58 -10.54 19.49 16.50
CA SER A 58 -11.04 18.11 16.66
C SER A 58 -10.19 17.11 15.86
N PHE A 59 -8.96 16.89 16.31
CA PHE A 59 -8.01 16.00 15.65
C PHE A 59 -8.53 14.56 15.53
N LEU A 60 -9.20 14.06 16.56
CA LEU A 60 -9.79 12.72 16.53
C LEU A 60 -10.82 12.60 15.39
N LEU A 61 -11.71 13.58 15.26
CA LEU A 61 -12.69 13.58 14.17
C LEU A 61 -11.98 13.66 12.81
N LEU A 62 -10.99 14.53 12.67
CA LEU A 62 -10.20 14.67 11.44
C LEU A 62 -9.54 13.34 11.01
N THR A 63 -9.11 12.48 11.93
CA THR A 63 -8.48 11.19 11.56
C THR A 63 -9.48 10.10 11.13
N THR A 64 -10.77 10.23 11.45
CA THR A 64 -11.77 9.15 11.30
C THR A 64 -11.92 8.61 9.88
N PHE A 65 -11.69 9.43 8.85
CA PHE A 65 -11.78 8.98 7.46
C PHE A 65 -10.63 8.00 7.09
N VAL A 66 -9.41 8.25 7.59
CA VAL A 66 -8.29 7.31 7.42
C VAL A 66 -8.47 6.09 8.30
N VAL A 67 -9.08 6.25 9.48
CA VAL A 67 -9.50 5.11 10.32
C VAL A 67 -10.41 4.18 9.52
N ALA A 68 -11.53 4.70 9.02
CA ALA A 68 -12.50 3.93 8.25
C ALA A 68 -11.86 3.28 7.01
N PHE A 69 -11.05 4.03 6.26
CA PHE A 69 -10.29 3.51 5.13
C PHE A 69 -9.40 2.32 5.51
N GLY A 70 -8.59 2.46 6.56
CA GLY A 70 -7.59 1.47 6.96
C GLY A 70 -8.20 0.14 7.38
N PHE A 71 -9.24 0.19 8.22
CA PHE A 71 -9.95 -1.02 8.67
C PHE A 71 -10.62 -1.75 7.49
N VAL A 72 -11.26 -1.01 6.58
CA VAL A 72 -11.92 -1.60 5.41
C VAL A 72 -10.90 -2.19 4.44
N LYS A 73 -9.84 -1.43 4.08
CA LYS A 73 -8.80 -1.89 3.17
C LYS A 73 -8.05 -3.11 3.71
N GLY A 74 -7.66 -3.10 5.00
CA GLY A 74 -6.98 -4.23 5.64
C GLY A 74 -7.83 -5.51 5.59
N THR A 75 -9.11 -5.40 5.92
CA THR A 75 -10.06 -6.53 5.85
C THR A 75 -10.26 -7.02 4.41
N LEU A 76 -10.43 -6.10 3.46
CA LEU A 76 -10.68 -6.46 2.06
C LEU A 76 -9.47 -7.07 1.39
N ASN A 77 -8.24 -6.68 1.76
CA ASN A 77 -7.04 -7.35 1.25
C ASN A 77 -6.98 -8.83 1.63
N PHE A 78 -7.47 -9.19 2.81
CA PHE A 78 -7.58 -10.59 3.23
C PHE A 78 -8.61 -11.36 2.40
N VAL A 79 -9.73 -10.73 2.04
CA VAL A 79 -10.84 -11.35 1.31
C VAL A 79 -10.59 -11.40 -0.21
N ALA A 80 -10.00 -10.35 -0.78
CA ALA A 80 -9.88 -10.13 -2.23
C ALA A 80 -9.11 -11.26 -2.93
N GLY A 81 -8.07 -11.81 -2.29
CA GLY A 81 -7.31 -12.93 -2.82
C GLY A 81 -8.20 -14.16 -3.08
N ARG A 82 -8.91 -14.62 -2.04
CA ARG A 82 -9.83 -15.78 -2.14
C ARG A 82 -10.98 -15.53 -3.11
N LEU A 83 -11.51 -14.32 -3.13
CA LEU A 83 -12.58 -13.94 -4.06
C LEU A 83 -12.10 -14.06 -5.51
N SER A 84 -10.90 -13.55 -5.82
CA SER A 84 -10.34 -13.56 -7.17
C SER A 84 -10.06 -14.96 -7.73
N GLU A 85 -9.76 -15.94 -6.87
CA GLU A 85 -9.58 -17.35 -7.28
C GLU A 85 -10.88 -17.98 -7.81
N ARG A 86 -12.02 -17.50 -7.30
CA ARG A 86 -13.35 -18.01 -7.65
C ARG A 86 -13.93 -17.33 -8.87
N VAL A 87 -13.91 -15.99 -8.89
CA VAL A 87 -14.64 -15.21 -9.91
C VAL A 87 -13.75 -14.62 -11.01
N GLY A 88 -12.42 -14.65 -10.84
CA GLY A 88 -11.47 -14.05 -11.78
C GLY A 88 -10.98 -12.67 -11.33
N ARG A 89 -9.79 -12.31 -11.80
CA ARG A 89 -9.07 -11.10 -11.37
C ARG A 89 -9.70 -9.85 -12.00
N ARG A 90 -10.15 -9.97 -13.25
CA ARG A 90 -10.79 -8.86 -13.99
C ARG A 90 -12.11 -8.44 -13.34
N LYS A 91 -12.93 -9.40 -12.89
CA LYS A 91 -14.23 -9.09 -12.27
C LYS A 91 -14.08 -8.37 -10.94
N VAL A 92 -13.17 -8.83 -10.09
CA VAL A 92 -12.89 -8.16 -8.81
C VAL A 92 -12.33 -6.75 -9.03
N LEU A 93 -11.46 -6.56 -10.04
CA LEU A 93 -10.97 -5.23 -10.43
C LEU A 93 -12.11 -4.30 -10.86
N LEU A 94 -13.05 -4.79 -11.69
CA LEU A 94 -14.23 -4.03 -12.11
C LEU A 94 -15.12 -3.64 -10.94
N TRP A 95 -15.39 -4.57 -10.00
CA TRP A 95 -16.15 -4.25 -8.80
C TRP A 95 -15.47 -3.16 -7.98
N GLY A 96 -14.14 -3.24 -7.84
CA GLY A 96 -13.35 -2.18 -7.20
C GLY A 96 -13.57 -0.81 -7.86
N TRP A 97 -13.52 -0.73 -9.19
CA TRP A 97 -13.77 0.53 -9.90
C TRP A 97 -15.21 1.03 -9.80
N LEU A 98 -16.19 0.14 -9.86
CA LEU A 98 -17.60 0.49 -9.68
C LEU A 98 -17.86 1.08 -8.28
N THR A 99 -17.22 0.54 -7.24
CA THR A 99 -17.35 1.09 -5.88
C THR A 99 -16.74 2.49 -5.72
N ALA A 100 -15.85 2.92 -6.63
CA ALA A 100 -15.27 4.26 -6.58
C ALA A 100 -16.15 5.34 -7.22
N LEU A 101 -17.06 4.98 -8.13
CA LEU A 101 -17.90 5.95 -8.87
C LEU A 101 -18.67 6.94 -7.97
N PRO A 102 -19.24 6.55 -6.81
CA PRO A 102 -19.95 7.49 -5.95
C PRO A 102 -19.02 8.46 -5.21
N ILE A 103 -17.74 8.15 -5.04
CA ILE A 103 -16.82 8.89 -4.16
C ILE A 103 -16.74 10.38 -4.52
N PRO A 104 -16.48 10.79 -5.77
CA PRO A 104 -16.38 12.21 -6.10
C PRO A 104 -17.70 12.96 -5.91
N LEU A 105 -18.84 12.32 -6.15
CA LEU A 105 -20.17 12.89 -5.94
C LEU A 105 -20.48 13.05 -4.45
N MET A 106 -20.09 12.08 -3.63
CA MET A 106 -20.24 12.16 -2.17
C MET A 106 -19.44 13.32 -1.60
N ILE A 107 -18.23 13.57 -2.11
CA ILE A 107 -17.40 14.72 -1.69
C ILE A 107 -18.03 16.04 -2.12
N LEU A 108 -18.53 16.13 -3.37
CA LEU A 108 -19.18 17.33 -3.90
C LEU A 108 -20.35 17.76 -3.02
N TYR A 109 -21.24 16.82 -2.69
CA TYR A 109 -22.47 17.09 -1.95
C TYR A 109 -22.33 16.94 -0.44
N ALA A 110 -21.11 16.74 0.10
CA ALA A 110 -20.89 16.50 1.53
C ALA A 110 -21.40 17.68 2.40
N PRO A 111 -22.47 17.52 3.19
CA PRO A 111 -22.90 18.56 4.13
C PRO A 111 -22.04 18.57 5.41
N ASN A 112 -21.38 17.46 5.73
CA ASN A 112 -20.57 17.27 6.93
C ASN A 112 -19.53 16.17 6.75
N TRP A 113 -18.67 16.01 7.74
CA TRP A 113 -17.51 15.10 7.69
C TRP A 113 -17.88 13.62 7.52
N ASN A 114 -19.06 13.19 7.97
CA ASN A 114 -19.46 11.79 7.86
C ASN A 114 -19.60 11.32 6.40
N TRP A 115 -19.87 12.24 5.47
CA TRP A 115 -19.87 11.92 4.04
C TRP A 115 -18.46 11.61 3.52
N ILE A 116 -17.44 12.31 4.03
CA ILE A 116 -16.03 12.03 3.72
C ILE A 116 -15.64 10.67 4.29
N VAL A 117 -16.01 10.39 5.55
CA VAL A 117 -15.80 9.08 6.18
C VAL A 117 -16.46 7.96 5.35
N ALA A 118 -17.72 8.12 4.97
CA ALA A 118 -18.43 7.14 4.13
C ALA A 118 -17.79 6.98 2.73
N ALA A 119 -17.37 8.07 2.10
CA ALA A 119 -16.65 8.02 0.83
C ALA A 119 -15.32 7.24 0.96
N THR A 120 -14.65 7.34 2.11
CA THR A 120 -13.40 6.63 2.36
C THR A 120 -13.56 5.16 2.75
N VAL A 121 -14.74 4.76 3.25
CA VAL A 121 -15.13 3.34 3.30
C VAL A 121 -15.18 2.76 1.89
N LEU A 122 -15.85 3.44 0.96
CA LEU A 122 -15.88 3.02 -0.45
C LEU A 122 -14.48 3.02 -1.08
N LEU A 123 -13.65 4.01 -0.74
CA LEU A 123 -12.26 4.05 -1.16
C LEU A 123 -11.48 2.85 -0.61
N GLY A 124 -11.72 2.43 0.64
CA GLY A 124 -11.11 1.25 1.23
C GLY A 124 -11.47 -0.04 0.47
N VAL A 125 -12.75 -0.17 0.08
CA VAL A 125 -13.22 -1.28 -0.77
C VAL A 125 -12.55 -1.24 -2.14
N ASN A 126 -12.55 -0.07 -2.79
CA ASN A 126 -11.88 0.14 -4.07
C ASN A 126 -10.42 -0.28 -4.00
N GLN A 127 -9.65 0.27 -3.06
CA GLN A 127 -8.21 0.01 -2.93
C GLN A 127 -7.92 -1.47 -2.59
N GLY A 128 -8.74 -2.09 -1.73
CA GLY A 128 -8.61 -3.51 -1.39
C GLY A 128 -8.76 -4.43 -2.62
N PHE A 129 -9.67 -4.09 -3.53
CA PHE A 129 -9.89 -4.84 -4.76
C PHE A 129 -8.91 -4.46 -5.86
N THR A 130 -8.82 -3.19 -6.23
CA THR A 130 -8.09 -2.76 -7.42
C THR A 130 -6.57 -2.89 -7.28
N TRP A 131 -5.98 -2.48 -6.16
CA TRP A 131 -4.54 -2.63 -5.92
C TRP A 131 -4.14 -4.11 -5.89
N SER A 132 -4.91 -4.93 -5.19
CA SER A 132 -4.66 -6.38 -5.12
C SER A 132 -4.75 -7.04 -6.49
N MET A 133 -5.78 -6.74 -7.28
CA MET A 133 -5.97 -7.38 -8.58
C MET A 133 -4.94 -6.94 -9.60
N THR A 134 -4.56 -5.66 -9.63
CA THR A 134 -3.52 -5.18 -10.55
C THR A 134 -2.15 -5.78 -10.22
N GLN A 135 -1.84 -6.03 -8.95
CA GLN A 135 -0.63 -6.71 -8.53
C GLN A 135 -0.66 -8.21 -8.88
N THR A 136 -1.72 -8.93 -8.48
CA THR A 136 -1.86 -10.37 -8.74
C THR A 136 -1.89 -10.67 -10.23
N ALA A 137 -2.65 -9.89 -11.02
CA ALA A 137 -2.74 -10.10 -12.47
C ALA A 137 -1.39 -9.97 -13.18
N LYS A 138 -0.52 -9.05 -12.72
CA LYS A 138 0.85 -8.95 -13.26
C LYS A 138 1.69 -10.15 -12.87
N LEU A 139 1.59 -10.62 -11.62
CA LEU A 139 2.34 -11.79 -11.17
C LEU A 139 1.96 -13.04 -11.98
N ASP A 140 0.68 -13.26 -12.25
CA ASP A 140 0.18 -14.39 -13.06
C ASP A 140 0.81 -14.45 -14.47
N LEU A 141 1.15 -13.30 -15.06
CA LEU A 141 1.71 -13.20 -16.42
C LEU A 141 3.23 -13.36 -16.46
N THR A 142 3.89 -13.35 -15.31
CA THR A 142 5.34 -13.14 -15.22
C THR A 142 6.06 -14.38 -14.76
N ARG A 143 7.34 -14.48 -15.11
CA ARG A 143 8.17 -15.60 -14.69
C ARG A 143 8.64 -15.44 -13.23
N PRO A 144 9.00 -16.53 -12.53
CA PRO A 144 9.50 -16.46 -11.17
C PRO A 144 10.71 -15.53 -10.98
N ASP A 145 11.62 -15.46 -11.97
CA ASP A 145 12.81 -14.57 -11.97
C ASP A 145 12.45 -13.09 -12.06
N GLN A 146 11.23 -12.75 -12.46
CA GLN A 146 10.78 -11.37 -12.71
C GLN A 146 9.92 -10.81 -11.57
N ARG A 147 9.46 -11.63 -10.62
CA ARG A 147 8.45 -11.22 -9.63
C ARG A 147 8.86 -10.02 -8.77
N GLY A 148 10.13 -9.93 -8.36
CA GLY A 148 10.65 -8.79 -7.61
C GLY A 148 10.56 -7.48 -8.41
N LEU A 149 11.00 -7.49 -9.67
CA LEU A 149 10.88 -6.34 -10.58
C LEU A 149 9.42 -5.94 -10.81
N VAL A 150 8.53 -6.93 -10.98
CA VAL A 150 7.10 -6.72 -11.20
C VAL A 150 6.45 -6.02 -9.99
N ILE A 151 6.80 -6.45 -8.78
CA ILE A 151 6.33 -5.81 -7.55
C ILE A 151 6.88 -4.38 -7.47
N GLY A 152 8.18 -4.18 -7.68
CA GLY A 152 8.77 -2.83 -7.66
C GLY A 152 8.13 -1.87 -8.68
N LEU A 153 7.89 -2.33 -9.91
CA LEU A 153 7.19 -1.56 -10.94
C LEU A 153 5.73 -1.25 -10.58
N ASN A 154 5.04 -2.20 -9.95
CA ASN A 154 3.67 -2.00 -9.47
C ASN A 154 3.61 -0.85 -8.46
N GLU A 155 4.45 -0.92 -7.43
CA GLU A 155 4.48 0.07 -6.37
C GLU A 155 4.96 1.43 -6.88
N PHE A 156 6.02 1.47 -7.71
CA PHE A 156 6.44 2.70 -8.40
C PHE A 156 5.27 3.36 -9.11
N SER A 157 4.57 2.60 -9.96
CA SER A 157 3.48 3.13 -10.77
C SER A 157 2.32 3.64 -9.91
N GLY A 158 1.93 2.92 -8.86
CA GLY A 158 0.88 3.35 -7.94
C GLY A 158 1.25 4.59 -7.12
N TYR A 159 2.45 4.65 -6.54
CA TYR A 159 2.85 5.78 -5.70
C TYR A 159 3.20 7.04 -6.47
N VAL A 160 3.70 6.90 -7.70
CA VAL A 160 3.81 8.03 -8.63
C VAL A 160 2.42 8.56 -8.99
N GLY A 161 1.44 7.69 -9.28
CA GLY A 161 0.06 8.11 -9.51
C GLY A 161 -0.54 8.87 -8.33
N LEU A 162 -0.26 8.40 -7.12
CA LEU A 162 -0.65 9.06 -5.87
C LEU A 162 -0.04 10.46 -5.74
N ALA A 163 1.26 10.60 -6.01
CA ALA A 163 1.94 11.90 -5.99
C ALA A 163 1.38 12.88 -7.02
N VAL A 164 1.19 12.41 -8.26
CA VAL A 164 0.62 13.23 -9.35
C VAL A 164 -0.80 13.70 -9.00
N ALA A 165 -1.63 12.84 -8.40
CA ALA A 165 -2.96 13.23 -7.99
C ALA A 165 -2.97 14.26 -6.85
N GLY A 166 -2.09 14.13 -5.86
CA GLY A 166 -1.97 15.14 -4.80
C GLY A 166 -1.65 16.53 -5.35
N ILE A 167 -0.70 16.60 -6.29
CA ILE A 167 -0.33 17.84 -6.98
C ILE A 167 -1.49 18.36 -7.84
N ALA A 168 -2.03 17.51 -8.72
CA ALA A 168 -3.09 17.89 -9.66
C ALA A 168 -4.34 18.38 -8.93
N THR A 169 -4.75 17.70 -7.86
CA THR A 169 -5.91 18.12 -7.06
C THR A 169 -5.65 19.39 -6.28
N GLY A 170 -4.42 19.64 -5.82
CA GLY A 170 -4.03 20.93 -5.24
C GLY A 170 -4.29 22.09 -6.21
N TYR A 171 -3.84 21.98 -7.46
CA TYR A 171 -4.08 23.00 -8.49
C TYR A 171 -5.56 23.10 -8.90
N LEU A 172 -6.24 21.97 -9.09
CA LEU A 172 -7.65 21.96 -9.48
C LEU A 172 -8.56 22.52 -8.39
N ALA A 173 -8.23 22.28 -7.11
CA ALA A 173 -8.95 22.88 -5.99
C ALA A 173 -8.79 24.40 -5.94
N THR A 174 -7.62 24.93 -6.30
CA THR A 174 -7.40 26.37 -6.42
C THR A 174 -8.15 26.96 -7.61
N ALA A 175 -8.17 26.27 -8.75
CA ALA A 175 -8.78 26.80 -9.98
C ALA A 175 -10.32 26.72 -10.00
N PHE A 176 -10.89 25.62 -9.51
CA PHE A 176 -12.33 25.32 -9.62
C PHE A 176 -13.05 25.28 -8.26
N GLY A 177 -12.33 25.50 -7.17
CA GLY A 177 -12.80 25.24 -5.81
C GLY A 177 -12.59 23.78 -5.38
N PRO A 178 -12.50 23.52 -4.06
CA PRO A 178 -12.04 22.23 -3.55
C PRO A 178 -12.96 21.06 -3.90
N ARG A 179 -14.28 21.26 -3.82
CA ARG A 179 -15.27 20.22 -4.13
C ARG A 179 -15.32 19.90 -5.63
N HIS A 180 -15.39 20.92 -6.49
CA HIS A 180 -15.46 20.72 -7.95
C HIS A 180 -14.12 20.23 -8.53
N GLY A 181 -12.98 20.72 -8.03
CA GLY A 181 -11.67 20.24 -8.45
C GLY A 181 -11.48 18.75 -8.18
N LEU A 182 -11.88 18.28 -6.98
CA LEU A 182 -11.89 16.85 -6.64
C LEU A 182 -12.89 16.05 -7.47
N LEU A 183 -14.07 16.60 -7.74
CA LEU A 183 -15.09 15.97 -8.60
C LEU A 183 -14.53 15.70 -10.01
N TYR A 184 -14.04 16.73 -10.68
CA TYR A 184 -13.57 16.63 -12.06
C TYR A 184 -12.39 15.68 -12.18
N PHE A 185 -11.42 15.80 -11.27
CA PHE A 185 -10.28 14.90 -11.23
C PHE A 185 -10.72 13.44 -10.98
N GLY A 186 -11.51 13.22 -9.93
CA GLY A 186 -11.95 11.89 -9.52
C GLY A 186 -12.76 11.20 -10.60
N LEU A 187 -13.76 11.88 -11.18
CA LEU A 187 -14.57 11.32 -12.27
C LEU A 187 -13.73 11.00 -13.50
N ALA A 188 -12.83 11.90 -13.91
CA ALA A 188 -11.97 11.66 -15.06
C ALA A 188 -11.08 10.42 -14.85
N VAL A 189 -10.44 10.29 -13.69
CA VAL A 189 -9.57 9.15 -13.36
C VAL A 189 -10.37 7.85 -13.29
N ILE A 190 -11.48 7.83 -12.54
CA ILE A 190 -12.28 6.62 -12.30
C ILE A 190 -12.97 6.15 -13.58
N ALA A 191 -13.57 7.06 -14.36
CA ALA A 191 -14.20 6.73 -15.63
C ALA A 191 -13.18 6.19 -16.64
N THR A 192 -12.00 6.83 -16.73
CA THR A 192 -10.90 6.32 -17.57
C THR A 192 -10.48 4.93 -17.14
N ALA A 193 -10.26 4.70 -15.84
CA ALA A 193 -9.81 3.41 -15.35
C ALA A 193 -10.85 2.29 -15.57
N LEU A 194 -12.14 2.60 -15.37
CA LEU A 194 -13.24 1.68 -15.63
C LEU A 194 -13.33 1.33 -17.12
N LEU A 195 -13.28 2.33 -18.01
CA LEU A 195 -13.29 2.14 -19.46
C LEU A 195 -12.11 1.27 -19.91
N LEU A 196 -10.89 1.60 -19.47
CA LEU A 196 -9.70 0.83 -19.78
C LEU A 196 -9.79 -0.62 -19.27
N THR A 197 -10.40 -0.83 -18.11
CA THR A 197 -10.62 -2.19 -17.56
C THR A 197 -11.61 -2.98 -18.40
N LEU A 198 -12.70 -2.34 -18.85
CA LEU A 198 -13.72 -2.97 -19.68
C LEU A 198 -13.15 -3.37 -21.06
N LEU A 199 -12.37 -2.47 -21.68
CA LEU A 199 -11.88 -2.66 -23.04
C LEU A 199 -10.65 -3.56 -23.14
N TRP A 200 -9.68 -3.42 -22.22
CA TRP A 200 -8.34 -3.97 -22.45
C TRP A 200 -7.81 -4.93 -21.38
N VAL A 201 -8.34 -4.93 -20.15
CA VAL A 201 -7.88 -5.86 -19.11
C VAL A 201 -8.41 -7.26 -19.39
N LYS A 202 -7.51 -8.23 -19.55
CA LYS A 202 -7.83 -9.66 -19.65
C LYS A 202 -7.80 -10.32 -18.27
N ASP A 203 -8.62 -11.35 -18.10
CA ASP A 203 -8.57 -12.16 -16.89
C ASP A 203 -7.36 -13.10 -16.93
N THR A 204 -6.59 -13.11 -15.85
CA THR A 204 -5.33 -13.86 -15.74
C THR A 204 -5.47 -15.13 -14.89
N LEU A 205 -6.68 -15.46 -14.43
CA LEU A 205 -6.94 -16.64 -13.59
C LEU A 205 -6.49 -17.96 -14.23
N SER A 206 -6.60 -18.07 -15.54
CA SER A 206 -6.17 -19.26 -16.26
C SER A 206 -4.65 -19.44 -16.29
N TRP A 207 -3.86 -18.35 -16.31
CA TRP A 207 -2.40 -18.42 -16.19
C TRP A 207 -2.02 -18.97 -14.81
N ALA A 208 -2.60 -18.42 -13.74
CA ALA A 208 -2.30 -18.89 -12.38
C ALA A 208 -2.64 -20.37 -12.17
N ARG A 209 -3.78 -20.83 -12.69
CA ARG A 209 -4.17 -22.25 -12.61
C ARG A 209 -3.19 -23.15 -13.36
N ALA A 210 -2.71 -22.71 -14.52
CA ALA A 210 -1.71 -23.43 -15.30
C ALA A 210 -0.33 -23.46 -14.62
N GLU A 211 0.08 -22.37 -13.97
CA GLU A 211 1.32 -22.32 -13.17
C GLU A 211 1.21 -23.21 -11.91
N GLY A 212 0.06 -23.21 -11.24
CA GLY A 212 -0.23 -24.04 -10.08
C GLY A 212 -0.14 -25.54 -10.39
N ALA A 213 -0.70 -25.98 -11.52
CA ALA A 213 -0.61 -27.36 -11.99
C ALA A 213 0.85 -27.80 -12.24
N LYS A 214 1.71 -26.91 -12.74
CA LYS A 214 3.15 -27.18 -12.95
C LYS A 214 3.92 -27.31 -11.63
N HIS A 215 3.58 -26.51 -10.62
CA HIS A 215 4.24 -26.56 -9.32
C HIS A 215 3.88 -27.83 -8.53
N GLN A 216 2.62 -28.29 -8.63
CA GLN A 216 2.20 -29.56 -8.04
C GLN A 216 2.97 -30.78 -8.60
N ALA A 217 3.58 -30.65 -9.78
CA ALA A 217 4.42 -31.68 -10.39
C ALA A 217 5.88 -31.72 -9.85
N GLY A 218 6.23 -30.95 -8.80
CA GLY A 218 7.39 -31.23 -7.94
C GLY A 218 8.78 -30.81 -8.44
N ARG A 219 8.90 -29.79 -9.31
CA ARG A 219 10.18 -29.41 -9.95
C ARG A 219 10.87 -28.16 -9.38
N ALA A 220 10.85 -27.95 -8.06
CA ALA A 220 11.52 -26.79 -7.46
C ALA A 220 12.93 -27.14 -6.95
N THR A 221 13.96 -26.43 -7.43
CA THR A 221 15.36 -26.55 -6.97
C THR A 221 15.86 -25.21 -6.43
N GLY A 222 16.58 -25.22 -5.31
CA GLY A 222 17.18 -24.04 -4.70
C GLY A 222 17.53 -24.20 -3.22
N PRO A 223 18.28 -23.25 -2.63
CA PRO A 223 18.59 -23.23 -1.20
C PRO A 223 17.30 -23.12 -0.38
N LYS A 224 17.21 -23.92 0.69
CA LYS A 224 16.03 -23.98 1.56
C LYS A 224 16.14 -22.89 2.65
N PRO A 225 15.14 -22.01 2.79
CA PRO A 225 15.05 -21.05 3.89
C PRO A 225 14.84 -21.75 5.24
N ARG A 226 15.17 -21.04 6.33
CA ARG A 226 14.83 -21.44 7.71
C ARG A 226 13.36 -21.21 8.02
N TYR A 227 12.53 -22.19 7.69
CA TYR A 227 11.10 -22.14 8.00
C TYR A 227 10.82 -22.09 9.51
N PRO A 228 9.72 -21.44 9.93
CA PRO A 228 9.24 -21.51 11.31
C PRO A 228 9.02 -22.95 11.75
N ALA A 229 9.46 -23.27 12.97
CA ALA A 229 9.12 -24.53 13.64
C ALA A 229 7.71 -24.45 14.26
N ASN A 230 7.15 -25.60 14.66
CA ASN A 230 5.88 -25.71 15.40
C ASN A 230 4.62 -25.31 14.61
N ILE A 231 4.63 -25.54 13.30
CA ILE A 231 3.45 -25.46 12.44
C ILE A 231 3.22 -26.82 11.77
N GLY A 232 1.96 -27.25 11.70
CA GLY A 232 1.60 -28.51 11.04
C GLY A 232 1.91 -28.48 9.53
N GLU A 233 1.99 -29.66 8.90
CA GLU A 233 2.26 -29.77 7.44
C GLU A 233 1.16 -29.12 6.58
N GLN A 234 -0.07 -29.12 7.08
CA GLN A 234 -1.25 -28.47 6.49
C GLN A 234 -1.92 -27.57 7.52
N PRO A 235 -1.35 -26.39 7.81
CA PRO A 235 -1.86 -25.56 8.89
C PRO A 235 -3.16 -24.88 8.51
N THR A 236 -4.04 -24.77 9.48
CA THR A 236 -5.28 -23.99 9.38
C THR A 236 -4.98 -22.50 9.22
N THR A 237 -5.95 -21.74 8.72
CA THR A 237 -5.80 -20.27 8.60
C THR A 237 -5.51 -19.62 9.95
N TRP A 238 -6.09 -20.14 11.04
CA TRP A 238 -5.87 -19.64 12.38
C TRP A 238 -4.45 -19.94 12.89
N GLU A 239 -3.93 -21.14 12.64
CA GLU A 239 -2.55 -21.47 13.01
C GLU A 239 -1.54 -20.56 12.30
N ILE A 240 -1.73 -20.30 11.00
CA ILE A 240 -0.87 -19.37 10.25
C ILE A 240 -1.05 -17.95 10.80
N PHE A 241 -2.28 -17.53 11.12
CA PHE A 241 -2.55 -16.22 11.70
C PHE A 241 -1.80 -16.01 13.02
N THR A 242 -1.95 -16.93 13.97
CA THR A 242 -1.26 -16.85 15.27
C THR A 242 0.26 -16.96 15.13
N LEU A 243 0.75 -17.79 14.19
CA LEU A 243 2.18 -17.88 13.87
C LEU A 243 2.74 -16.54 13.41
N MET A 244 2.07 -15.93 12.42
CA MET A 244 2.47 -14.65 11.83
C MET A 244 2.39 -13.49 12.82
N SER A 245 1.42 -13.55 13.72
CA SER A 245 1.07 -12.42 14.59
C SER A 245 1.90 -12.40 15.88
N TRP A 246 2.19 -13.56 16.49
CA TRP A 246 2.91 -13.59 17.77
C TRP A 246 3.68 -14.89 18.10
N ARG A 247 3.41 -16.05 17.49
CA ARG A 247 4.10 -17.29 17.90
C ARG A 247 5.53 -17.40 17.35
N ASP A 248 5.82 -16.88 16.15
CA ASP A 248 7.18 -16.75 15.63
C ASP A 248 7.62 -15.28 15.76
N LYS A 249 8.70 -15.03 16.52
CA LYS A 249 9.20 -13.68 16.82
C LYS A 249 9.58 -12.90 15.56
N ARG A 250 10.11 -13.57 14.55
CA ARG A 250 10.58 -12.95 13.30
C ARG A 250 9.37 -12.53 12.47
N MET A 251 8.39 -13.41 12.33
CA MET A 251 7.14 -13.08 11.63
C MET A 251 6.36 -11.97 12.35
N ALA A 252 6.29 -12.03 13.68
CA ALA A 252 5.66 -11.00 14.49
C ALA A 252 6.35 -9.65 14.31
N ALA A 253 7.69 -9.60 14.32
CA ALA A 253 8.46 -8.38 14.06
C ALA A 253 8.19 -7.80 12.66
N LEU A 254 8.07 -8.64 11.63
CA LEU A 254 7.72 -8.20 10.27
C LEU A 254 6.27 -7.66 10.18
N CYS A 255 5.30 -8.32 10.82
CA CYS A 255 3.91 -7.85 10.87
C CYS A 255 3.78 -6.52 11.63
N GLN A 256 4.44 -6.41 12.79
CA GLN A 256 4.58 -5.17 13.57
C GLN A 256 5.17 -4.04 12.73
N ALA A 257 6.28 -4.29 12.02
CA ALA A 257 6.92 -3.27 11.22
C ALA A 257 6.07 -2.84 10.02
N GLY A 258 5.36 -3.78 9.38
CA GLY A 258 4.36 -3.46 8.36
C GLY A 258 3.19 -2.65 8.91
N LEU A 259 2.75 -2.92 10.14
CA LEU A 259 1.70 -2.12 10.79
C LEU A 259 2.18 -0.70 11.08
N VAL A 260 3.37 -0.56 11.67
CA VAL A 260 3.91 0.73 12.12
C VAL A 260 4.34 1.61 10.94
N GLU A 261 4.83 1.06 9.82
CA GLU A 261 5.15 1.89 8.65
C GLU A 261 3.91 2.63 8.12
N LYS A 262 2.70 2.04 8.26
CA LYS A 262 1.46 2.72 7.89
C LYS A 262 1.06 3.87 8.81
N PHE A 263 1.73 4.06 9.94
CA PHE A 263 1.54 5.26 10.74
C PHE A 263 2.13 6.48 10.02
N VAL A 264 3.25 6.31 9.31
CA VAL A 264 3.84 7.37 8.47
C VAL A 264 2.87 7.72 7.35
N ASP A 265 2.33 6.72 6.66
CA ASP A 265 1.36 6.97 5.60
C ASP A 265 0.08 7.67 6.11
N ALA A 266 -0.41 7.30 7.30
CA ALA A 266 -1.53 7.98 7.94
C ALA A 266 -1.18 9.44 8.32
N LEU A 267 0.02 9.68 8.82
CA LEU A 267 0.54 11.02 9.13
C LEU A 267 0.67 11.89 7.87
N VAL A 268 1.25 11.34 6.79
CA VAL A 268 1.38 12.02 5.50
C VAL A 268 0.03 12.31 4.86
N TRP A 269 -0.97 11.45 5.11
CA TRP A 269 -2.32 11.68 4.64
C TRP A 269 -3.03 12.76 5.45
N VAL A 270 -3.03 12.70 6.78
CA VAL A 270 -3.86 13.61 7.58
C VAL A 270 -3.09 14.83 8.07
N PHE A 271 -1.94 14.63 8.72
CA PHE A 271 -1.28 15.67 9.50
C PHE A 271 -0.35 16.53 8.66
N TYR A 272 0.35 15.96 7.66
CA TYR A 272 1.21 16.75 6.77
C TYR A 272 0.45 17.90 6.09
N PRO A 273 -0.70 17.65 5.40
CA PRO A 273 -1.43 18.73 4.76
C PRO A 273 -1.94 19.78 5.75
N VAL A 274 -2.43 19.36 6.91
CA VAL A 274 -2.95 20.29 7.92
C VAL A 274 -1.84 21.11 8.55
N PHE A 275 -0.72 20.49 8.90
CA PHE A 275 0.47 21.16 9.43
C PHE A 275 0.99 22.21 8.45
N LEU A 276 1.21 21.83 7.19
CA LEU A 276 1.73 22.73 6.16
C LEU A 276 0.73 23.86 5.83
N TYR A 277 -0.56 23.56 5.79
CA TYR A 277 -1.61 24.56 5.56
C TYR A 277 -1.66 25.61 6.69
N ARG A 278 -1.54 25.17 7.95
CA ARG A 278 -1.46 26.07 9.12
C ARG A 278 -0.20 26.94 9.10
N HIS A 279 0.89 26.48 8.49
CA HIS A 279 2.11 27.25 8.25
C HIS A 279 2.02 28.12 6.98
N GLY A 280 0.83 28.31 6.40
CA GLY A 280 0.57 29.26 5.33
C GLY A 280 0.83 28.74 3.92
N LEU A 281 1.02 27.44 3.72
CA LEU A 281 1.23 26.90 2.38
C LEU A 281 -0.05 26.80 1.58
N SER A 282 0.05 27.15 0.30
CA SER A 282 -1.00 26.91 -0.68
C SER A 282 -1.19 25.41 -0.90
N LEU A 283 -2.41 25.01 -1.30
CA LEU A 283 -2.73 23.61 -1.62
C LEU A 283 -1.79 23.02 -2.70
N ALA A 284 -1.36 23.83 -3.65
CA ALA A 284 -0.40 23.42 -4.67
C ALA A 284 0.97 23.08 -4.06
N ASN A 285 1.49 23.92 -3.15
CA ASN A 285 2.77 23.66 -2.49
C ASN A 285 2.69 22.45 -1.55
N ILE A 286 1.57 22.27 -0.84
CA ILE A 286 1.31 21.06 -0.05
C ILE A 286 1.33 19.83 -0.95
N GLY A 287 0.64 19.91 -2.10
CA GLY A 287 0.63 18.86 -3.11
C GLY A 287 2.03 18.49 -3.58
N TRP A 288 2.92 19.47 -3.79
CA TRP A 288 4.32 19.22 -4.12
C TRP A 288 5.09 18.55 -2.99
N VAL A 289 5.01 19.04 -1.75
CA VAL A 289 5.72 18.45 -0.59
C VAL A 289 5.28 16.99 -0.37
N VAL A 290 3.97 16.74 -0.33
CA VAL A 290 3.40 15.39 -0.19
C VAL A 290 3.71 14.54 -1.43
N GLY A 291 3.73 15.14 -2.62
CA GLY A 291 4.10 14.51 -3.87
C GLY A 291 5.56 14.05 -3.90
N VAL A 292 6.48 14.87 -3.38
CA VAL A 292 7.91 14.52 -3.27
C VAL A 292 8.12 13.27 -2.42
N TYR A 293 7.39 13.11 -1.31
CA TYR A 293 7.37 11.86 -0.55
C TYR A 293 6.99 10.66 -1.44
N GLY A 294 5.90 10.77 -2.21
CA GLY A 294 5.44 9.70 -3.11
C GLY A 294 6.40 9.40 -4.27
N PHE A 295 6.99 10.43 -4.90
CA PHE A 295 7.98 10.26 -5.95
C PHE A 295 9.27 9.62 -5.44
N MET A 296 9.76 10.07 -4.28
CA MET A 296 10.98 9.53 -3.69
C MET A 296 10.77 8.08 -3.27
N TRP A 297 9.60 7.79 -2.67
CA TRP A 297 9.21 6.42 -2.33
C TRP A 297 9.16 5.53 -3.56
N GLY A 298 8.34 5.86 -4.56
CA GLY A 298 8.20 5.05 -5.77
C GLY A 298 9.53 4.91 -6.53
N GLY A 299 10.20 6.03 -6.82
CA GLY A 299 11.40 6.07 -7.65
C GLY A 299 12.59 5.33 -7.04
N SER A 300 12.75 5.39 -5.72
CA SER A 300 13.88 4.73 -5.05
C SER A 300 13.73 3.21 -4.96
N GLN A 301 12.54 2.64 -5.21
CA GLN A 301 12.34 1.17 -5.16
C GLN A 301 13.14 0.42 -6.22
N PHE A 302 13.45 1.05 -7.37
CA PHE A 302 14.29 0.45 -8.41
C PHE A 302 15.69 0.08 -7.90
N PHE A 303 16.22 0.86 -6.97
CA PHE A 303 17.58 0.70 -6.44
C PHE A 303 17.60 -0.10 -5.15
N THR A 304 16.70 0.24 -4.23
CA THR A 304 16.63 -0.36 -2.89
C THR A 304 16.25 -1.84 -2.91
N GLY A 305 15.46 -2.29 -3.91
CA GLY A 305 15.17 -3.71 -4.12
C GLY A 305 16.42 -4.52 -4.46
N LYS A 306 17.23 -4.04 -5.42
CA LYS A 306 18.51 -4.69 -5.79
C LYS A 306 19.52 -4.67 -4.65
N LEU A 307 19.56 -3.57 -3.90
CA LEU A 307 20.45 -3.44 -2.74
C LEU A 307 20.18 -4.56 -1.73
N SER A 308 18.90 -4.78 -1.41
CA SER A 308 18.45 -5.80 -0.47
C SER A 308 18.82 -7.23 -0.88
N ASP A 309 18.88 -7.54 -2.17
CA ASP A 309 19.33 -8.85 -2.65
C ASP A 309 20.82 -9.13 -2.33
N HIS A 310 21.62 -8.08 -2.10
CA HIS A 310 23.05 -8.18 -1.78
C HIS A 310 23.34 -8.05 -0.29
N VAL A 311 22.70 -7.09 0.38
CA VAL A 311 22.98 -6.77 1.79
C VAL A 311 22.08 -7.51 2.78
N GLY A 312 21.08 -8.23 2.28
CA GLY A 312 20.06 -8.89 3.06
C GLY A 312 18.82 -8.03 3.32
N ARG A 313 17.76 -8.65 3.84
CA ARG A 313 16.46 -8.01 4.09
C ARG A 313 16.46 -7.19 5.39
N GLN A 314 17.12 -7.67 6.45
CA GLN A 314 16.93 -7.12 7.80
C GLN A 314 17.46 -5.68 7.91
N LYS A 315 18.69 -5.43 7.46
CA LYS A 315 19.33 -4.10 7.59
C LYS A 315 18.58 -3.00 6.82
N PRO A 316 18.20 -3.18 5.55
CA PRO A 316 17.36 -2.22 4.84
C PRO A 316 16.03 -1.91 5.55
N ILE A 317 15.37 -2.92 6.15
CA ILE A 317 14.15 -2.68 6.91
C ILE A 317 14.43 -1.74 8.08
N VAL A 318 15.41 -2.07 8.93
CA VAL A 318 15.74 -1.28 10.13
C VAL A 318 16.17 0.14 9.78
N TRP A 319 17.12 0.29 8.85
CA TRP A 319 17.57 1.61 8.41
C TRP A 319 16.47 2.41 7.74
N GLY A 320 15.61 1.74 6.96
CA GLY A 320 14.46 2.37 6.34
C GLY A 320 13.48 2.90 7.38
N MET A 321 13.22 2.14 8.46
CA MET A 321 12.37 2.61 9.56
C MET A 321 12.95 3.84 10.24
N TRP A 322 14.23 3.80 10.61
CA TRP A 322 14.89 4.93 11.29
C TRP A 322 15.01 6.17 10.42
N LEU A 323 15.35 6.00 9.15
CA LEU A 323 15.44 7.11 8.21
C LEU A 323 14.07 7.73 7.94
N CYS A 324 13.02 6.91 7.90
CA CYS A 324 11.66 7.39 7.76
C CYS A 324 11.21 8.19 9.00
N GLY A 325 11.49 7.67 10.21
CA GLY A 325 11.25 8.40 11.46
C GLY A 325 12.03 9.70 11.56
N ALA A 326 13.29 9.72 11.12
CA ALA A 326 14.12 10.92 11.04
C ALA A 326 13.54 11.95 10.06
N GLY A 327 13.11 11.53 8.86
CA GLY A 327 12.44 12.41 7.90
C GLY A 327 11.14 13.02 8.45
N VAL A 328 10.37 12.23 9.20
CA VAL A 328 9.16 12.71 9.90
C VAL A 328 9.51 13.76 10.95
N ALA A 329 10.52 13.50 11.79
CA ALA A 329 10.98 14.46 12.80
C ALA A 329 11.52 15.75 12.18
N LEU A 330 12.29 15.65 11.08
CA LEU A 330 12.83 16.80 10.36
C LEU A 330 11.75 17.75 9.84
N MET A 331 10.53 17.26 9.60
CA MET A 331 9.40 18.10 9.19
C MET A 331 9.10 19.22 10.19
N LEU A 332 9.38 18.99 11.49
CA LEU A 332 9.13 19.95 12.57
C LEU A 332 10.32 20.88 12.86
N LEU A 333 11.52 20.56 12.37
CA LEU A 333 12.76 21.23 12.77
C LEU A 333 13.16 22.40 11.87
N GLY A 334 12.38 22.68 10.84
CA GLY A 334 12.65 23.79 9.92
C GLY A 334 11.42 24.18 9.14
N GLU A 335 11.59 25.24 8.35
CA GLU A 335 10.49 25.92 7.66
C GLU A 335 10.80 26.12 6.18
N GLY A 336 9.73 26.30 5.40
CA GLY A 336 9.80 26.59 3.98
C GLY A 336 9.72 25.35 3.10
N VAL A 337 9.25 25.57 1.87
CA VAL A 337 8.92 24.50 0.91
C VAL A 337 10.12 23.60 0.62
N ALA A 338 11.32 24.17 0.52
CA ALA A 338 12.54 23.40 0.25
C ALA A 338 12.88 22.46 1.41
N TRP A 339 12.78 22.94 2.66
CA TRP A 339 13.06 22.13 3.85
C TRP A 339 12.03 21.01 4.02
N TRP A 340 10.75 21.33 3.92
CA TRP A 340 9.70 20.32 4.04
C TRP A 340 9.73 19.29 2.90
N SER A 341 10.12 19.70 1.69
CA SER A 341 10.35 18.77 0.57
C SER A 341 11.55 17.85 0.82
N LEU A 342 12.62 18.37 1.43
CA LEU A 342 13.77 17.56 1.84
C LEU A 342 13.38 16.55 2.93
N ALA A 343 12.67 16.98 3.97
CA ALA A 343 12.15 16.11 5.02
C ALA A 343 11.24 15.02 4.45
N ALA A 344 10.29 15.39 3.58
CA ALA A 344 9.42 14.47 2.86
C ALA A 344 10.19 13.48 1.97
N SER A 345 11.26 13.94 1.30
CA SER A 345 12.16 13.08 0.52
C SER A 345 12.83 12.03 1.40
N ILE A 346 13.38 12.44 2.55
CA ILE A 346 14.04 11.54 3.49
C ILE A 346 13.05 10.48 3.99
N SER A 347 11.82 10.90 4.36
CA SER A 347 10.75 9.97 4.72
C SER A 347 10.42 8.98 3.61
N GLY A 348 10.30 9.47 2.36
CA GLY A 348 9.97 8.66 1.20
C GLY A 348 11.08 7.66 0.84
N PHE A 349 12.34 8.07 0.93
CA PHE A 349 13.48 7.19 0.71
C PHE A 349 13.57 6.09 1.79
N GLY A 350 13.36 6.45 3.07
CA GLY A 350 13.25 5.47 4.15
C GLY A 350 12.14 4.45 3.89
N MET A 351 10.98 4.90 3.42
CA MET A 351 9.86 4.03 3.05
C MET A 351 10.21 3.11 1.87
N ALA A 352 10.94 3.59 0.86
CA ALA A 352 11.42 2.76 -0.24
C ALA A 352 12.38 1.66 0.21
N LEU A 353 13.19 1.96 1.24
CA LEU A 353 14.15 1.01 1.78
C LEU A 353 13.49 -0.06 2.66
N LEU A 354 12.40 0.24 3.38
CA LEU A 354 11.74 -0.73 4.26
C LEU A 354 10.65 -1.55 3.56
N TYR A 355 9.77 -0.91 2.79
CA TYR A 355 8.48 -1.47 2.36
C TYR A 355 8.59 -2.73 1.47
N PRO A 356 9.35 -2.74 0.36
CA PRO A 356 9.50 -3.94 -0.46
C PRO A 356 10.21 -5.07 0.29
N ASN A 357 11.10 -4.71 1.23
CA ASN A 357 11.92 -5.66 1.97
C ASN A 357 11.13 -6.39 3.05
N LEU A 358 10.17 -5.74 3.71
CA LEU A 358 9.23 -6.41 4.61
C LEU A 358 8.42 -7.49 3.89
N SER A 359 7.86 -7.14 2.71
CA SER A 359 7.07 -8.11 1.93
C SER A 359 7.92 -9.26 1.40
N ALA A 360 9.16 -8.99 1.00
CA ALA A 360 10.11 -10.01 0.58
C ALA A 360 10.50 -10.94 1.73
N ALA A 361 10.82 -10.38 2.91
CA ALA A 361 11.21 -11.14 4.09
C ALA A 361 10.12 -12.14 4.51
N VAL A 362 8.85 -11.74 4.55
CA VAL A 362 7.74 -12.66 4.83
C VAL A 362 7.66 -13.79 3.81
N SER A 363 7.85 -13.49 2.52
CA SER A 363 7.83 -14.51 1.46
C SER A 363 9.01 -15.48 1.55
N ASP A 364 10.19 -15.01 1.98
CA ASP A 364 11.42 -15.79 2.06
C ASP A 364 11.31 -16.90 3.12
N ILE A 365 10.78 -16.60 4.31
CA ILE A 365 10.64 -17.57 5.42
C ILE A 365 9.27 -18.25 5.50
N ALA A 366 8.33 -17.94 4.60
CA ALA A 366 7.06 -18.65 4.53
C ALA A 366 7.16 -19.92 3.66
N HIS A 367 6.68 -21.05 4.20
CA HIS A 367 6.68 -22.33 3.48
C HIS A 367 5.79 -22.25 2.22
N PRO A 368 6.19 -22.85 1.09
CA PRO A 368 5.44 -22.78 -0.17
C PRO A 368 3.95 -23.14 -0.04
N ASN A 369 3.63 -24.16 0.77
CA ASN A 369 2.24 -24.64 0.97
C ASN A 369 1.30 -23.56 1.53
N TRP A 370 1.79 -22.64 2.35
CA TRP A 370 0.98 -21.64 3.03
C TRP A 370 1.46 -20.19 2.84
N ARG A 371 2.44 -19.98 1.95
CA ARG A 371 3.03 -18.66 1.63
C ARG A 371 1.98 -17.62 1.24
N GLY A 372 1.00 -18.00 0.42
CA GLY A 372 -0.09 -17.10 0.03
C GLY A 372 -0.89 -16.59 1.23
N SER A 373 -1.18 -17.49 2.19
CA SER A 373 -1.86 -17.13 3.44
C SER A 373 -1.00 -16.22 4.33
N ALA A 374 0.31 -16.50 4.46
CA ALA A 374 1.23 -15.65 5.21
C ALA A 374 1.31 -14.22 4.64
N ILE A 375 1.44 -14.08 3.31
CA ILE A 375 1.42 -12.77 2.64
C ILE A 375 0.08 -12.05 2.88
N GLY A 376 -1.04 -12.77 2.82
CA GLY A 376 -2.36 -12.21 3.10
C GLY A 376 -2.50 -11.68 4.53
N ILE A 377 -2.01 -12.43 5.52
CA ILE A 377 -2.03 -12.04 6.94
C ILE A 377 -1.08 -10.86 7.21
N TYR A 378 0.12 -10.87 6.62
CA TYR A 378 1.03 -9.73 6.69
C TYR A 378 0.38 -8.46 6.12
N ARG A 379 -0.25 -8.56 4.94
CA ARG A 379 -0.97 -7.42 4.33
C ARG A 379 -2.14 -6.94 5.17
N PHE A 380 -2.85 -7.86 5.83
CA PHE A 380 -3.90 -7.51 6.79
C PHE A 380 -3.33 -6.64 7.92
N TRP A 381 -2.30 -7.09 8.64
CA TRP A 381 -1.68 -6.31 9.72
C TRP A 381 -1.13 -4.98 9.24
N ARG A 382 -0.43 -4.99 8.11
CA ARG A 382 0.14 -3.80 7.50
C ARG A 382 -0.93 -2.76 7.19
N ASP A 383 -1.92 -3.11 6.37
CA ASP A 383 -2.94 -2.14 5.93
C ASP A 383 -3.91 -1.75 7.06
N LEU A 384 -4.10 -2.59 8.07
CA LEU A 384 -4.78 -2.21 9.32
C LEU A 384 -4.04 -1.08 10.07
N GLY A 385 -2.72 -0.97 9.87
CA GLY A 385 -1.89 0.11 10.39
C GLY A 385 -2.31 1.51 9.93
N TYR A 386 -2.99 1.67 8.78
CA TYR A 386 -3.63 2.95 8.43
C TYR A 386 -4.66 3.33 9.49
N GLY A 387 -5.48 2.36 9.89
CA GLY A 387 -6.59 2.59 10.81
C GLY A 387 -6.11 2.78 12.25
N ILE A 388 -5.25 1.89 12.71
CA ILE A 388 -4.66 1.95 14.04
C ILE A 388 -3.78 3.21 14.18
N GLY A 389 -2.96 3.50 13.18
CA GLY A 389 -2.07 4.66 13.17
C GLY A 389 -2.83 5.98 13.16
N ALA A 390 -3.85 6.11 12.30
CA ALA A 390 -4.69 7.31 12.29
C ALA A 390 -5.43 7.51 13.62
N LEU A 391 -5.96 6.44 14.22
CA LEU A 391 -6.62 6.52 15.52
C LEU A 391 -5.63 6.96 16.61
N ALA A 392 -4.44 6.35 16.66
CA ALA A 392 -3.39 6.69 17.62
C ALA A 392 -2.93 8.14 17.45
N LEU A 393 -2.67 8.59 16.21
CA LEU A 393 -2.35 9.98 15.87
C LEU A 393 -3.44 10.95 16.36
N GLY A 394 -4.71 10.63 16.08
CA GLY A 394 -5.85 11.44 16.50
C GLY A 394 -5.96 11.55 18.03
N LEU A 395 -5.72 10.46 18.76
CA LEU A 395 -5.72 10.44 20.24
C LEU A 395 -4.55 11.23 20.83
N VAL A 396 -3.32 11.03 20.31
CA VAL A 396 -2.13 11.75 20.75
C VAL A 396 -2.31 13.25 20.56
N ALA A 397 -2.76 13.68 19.37
CA ALA A 397 -3.02 15.10 19.10
C ALA A 397 -4.19 15.66 19.93
N HIS A 398 -5.23 14.85 20.18
CA HIS A 398 -6.36 15.28 21.00
C HIS A 398 -5.97 15.54 22.46
N TRP A 399 -5.17 14.67 23.08
CA TRP A 399 -4.78 14.83 24.48
C TRP A 399 -3.67 15.85 24.69
N SER A 400 -2.73 15.96 23.75
CA SER A 400 -1.68 16.98 23.79
C SER A 400 -2.17 18.37 23.38
N GLY A 401 -3.24 18.45 22.58
CA GLY A 401 -3.71 19.69 21.97
C GLY A 401 -2.87 20.17 20.78
N ALA A 402 -1.86 19.39 20.34
CA ALA A 402 -0.90 19.79 19.30
C ALA A 402 -0.78 18.72 18.21
N ILE A 403 -0.70 19.15 16.95
CA ILE A 403 -0.58 18.22 15.81
C ILE A 403 0.86 17.67 15.72
N GLU A 404 1.82 18.46 16.20
CA GLU A 404 3.26 18.21 16.24
C GLU A 404 3.58 16.95 17.05
N GLU A 405 2.85 16.70 18.15
CA GLU A 405 3.03 15.49 18.96
C GLU A 405 2.72 14.21 18.17
N GLY A 406 1.85 14.28 17.16
CA GLY A 406 1.63 13.18 16.23
C GLY A 406 2.88 12.82 15.42
N PHE A 407 3.67 13.82 15.01
CA PHE A 407 4.92 13.59 14.29
C PHE A 407 5.97 12.95 15.19
N TRP A 408 6.13 13.44 16.43
CA TRP A 408 7.04 12.85 17.41
C TRP A 408 6.63 11.42 17.78
N PHE A 409 5.33 11.17 17.96
CA PHE A 409 4.80 9.83 18.18
C PHE A 409 5.17 8.88 17.03
N VAL A 410 4.98 9.29 15.78
CA VAL A 410 5.33 8.45 14.61
C VAL A 410 6.83 8.25 14.49
N ALA A 411 7.64 9.29 14.69
CA ALA A 411 9.09 9.18 14.68
C ALA A 411 9.58 8.19 15.75
N GLY A 412 9.04 8.28 16.98
CA GLY A 412 9.31 7.35 18.07
C GLY A 412 8.84 5.93 17.77
N ALA A 413 7.64 5.76 17.23
CA ALA A 413 7.11 4.46 16.83
C ALA A 413 7.98 3.78 15.77
N MET A 414 8.45 4.54 14.78
CA MET A 414 9.37 4.05 13.74
C MET A 414 10.72 3.64 14.33
N LEU A 415 11.26 4.41 15.28
CA LEU A 415 12.50 4.07 15.98
C LEU A 415 12.37 2.78 16.80
N VAL A 416 11.32 2.68 17.62
CA VAL A 416 11.03 1.49 18.45
C VAL A 416 10.78 0.27 17.57
N SER A 417 9.98 0.40 16.51
CA SER A 417 9.71 -0.72 15.62
C SER A 417 10.94 -1.19 14.85
N GLY A 418 11.81 -0.26 14.40
CA GLY A 418 13.09 -0.62 13.82
C GLY A 418 13.98 -1.38 14.80
N MET A 419 13.97 -0.97 16.08
CA MET A 419 14.69 -1.69 17.15
C MET A 419 14.10 -3.08 17.42
N VAL A 420 12.78 -3.25 17.40
CA VAL A 420 12.13 -4.57 17.50
C VAL A 420 12.55 -5.47 16.34
N VAL A 421 12.58 -4.97 15.10
CA VAL A 421 13.07 -5.75 13.94
C VAL A 421 14.56 -6.08 14.07
N TRP A 422 15.37 -5.18 14.62
CA TRP A 422 16.78 -5.45 14.87
C TRP A 422 17.00 -6.56 15.91
N LEU A 423 16.22 -6.54 16.99
CA LEU A 423 16.38 -7.48 18.11
C LEU A 423 15.70 -8.84 17.88
N TRP A 424 14.54 -8.86 17.23
CA TRP A 424 13.70 -10.05 17.06
C TRP A 424 13.69 -10.58 15.62
N GLY A 425 14.06 -9.75 14.66
CA GLY A 425 14.20 -10.17 13.28
C GLY A 425 15.50 -10.97 13.06
N GLU A 426 15.53 -11.69 11.95
CA GLU A 426 16.72 -12.36 11.45
C GLU A 426 16.85 -12.07 9.96
N GLU A 427 18.07 -12.26 9.42
CA GLU A 427 18.24 -12.23 7.98
C GLU A 427 17.47 -13.37 7.33
N THR A 428 16.52 -13.05 6.45
CA THR A 428 15.62 -14.02 5.83
C THR A 428 16.07 -14.46 4.45
N HIS A 429 17.01 -13.74 3.82
CA HIS A 429 17.42 -14.01 2.46
C HIS A 429 18.05 -15.42 2.34
N PRO A 430 17.49 -16.36 1.55
CA PRO A 430 17.89 -17.77 1.58
C PRO A 430 19.34 -18.04 1.16
N ARG A 431 19.97 -17.11 0.42
CA ARG A 431 21.40 -17.20 0.06
C ARG A 431 22.33 -16.70 1.16
N LEU A 432 21.87 -15.78 2.00
CA LEU A 432 22.69 -15.13 3.03
C LEU A 432 22.54 -15.82 4.39
N ASN A 433 21.39 -16.47 4.64
CA ASN A 433 21.11 -17.26 5.84
C ASN A 433 20.33 -18.55 5.50
N PRO A 434 20.98 -19.55 4.87
CA PRO A 434 20.33 -20.84 4.56
C PRO A 434 20.06 -21.69 5.81
N ALA A 435 19.16 -22.68 5.68
CA ALA A 435 18.80 -23.62 6.74
C ALA A 435 20.00 -24.33 7.37
#